data_AF-A0A8S4NPF1-F1
#
_entry.id   AF-A0A8S4NPF1-F1
#
_cell.length_a   1.000
_cell.length_b   1.000
_cell.length_c   1.000
_cell.angle_alpha   90.00
_cell.angle_beta   90.00
_cell.angle_gamma   90.00
#
_symmetry.space_group_name_H-M   'P 1'
#
loop_
_entity.id
_entity.type
_entity.pdbx_description
1 polymer ?
#
loop_
_entity_poly.entity_id
_entity_poly.type
_entity_poly.pdbx_seq_one_letter_code
_entity_poly.pdbx_strand_id
1 'polypeptide(L)'
;MFSQPKRERKVFKRSFVWEIGHTYSRREITMATVSILICMGLIGCTLGLSAEEAALFGNDGSVGEYHGLSGWVNITDNGETWKLASNGVPDHNTGDFPIAGSNPNEISTQTHEYDIPKNPTVASESTCLAMGVIGIAKNGVAIFNPFTLEGCNAVEGNGAEEFDECNAHPDQMGVYHYHMVPNCIEDGTNDQFIGVALDGFPIYGPLNSTGQNLTSADLDECHGETVNGNYRYRVTHDYPYYLGCYKGGYVSSMGGPAMMRKKRQSGPPGGGPPGGGGGQCSFANQATLEASPCYTTDGNGNTGNAGNFFHTTFLFRVGLVIASLTFLNIN
;
A
#
# COMPACT_ATOMS: atom_id res chain seq x y z
N MET A 1 72.64 -11.67 62.68
CA MET A 1 72.92 -13.09 62.98
C MET A 1 72.05 -13.92 62.04
N PHE A 2 72.69 -14.59 61.04
CA PHE A 2 72.24 -15.72 60.19
C PHE A 2 70.80 -15.76 59.63
N SER A 3 70.48 -16.16 58.40
CA SER A 3 71.19 -16.73 57.25
C SER A 3 70.19 -16.75 56.08
N GLN A 4 70.65 -16.61 54.84
CA GLN A 4 69.90 -17.10 53.67
C GLN A 4 70.02 -18.63 53.57
N PRO A 5 69.02 -19.32 52.97
CA PRO A 5 69.41 -20.23 51.90
C PRO A 5 68.47 -20.28 50.68
N LYS A 6 69.12 -20.69 49.58
CA LYS A 6 68.68 -20.91 48.19
C LYS A 6 67.80 -22.17 48.01
N ARG A 7 66.96 -22.17 46.95
CA ARG A 7 66.83 -23.17 45.84
C ARG A 7 65.50 -22.96 45.10
N GLU A 8 65.49 -22.50 43.86
CA GLU A 8 65.65 -23.20 42.56
C GLU A 8 64.37 -23.84 41.97
N ARG A 9 63.93 -23.21 40.87
CA ARG A 9 63.36 -23.69 39.59
C ARG A 9 62.10 -24.56 39.60
N LYS A 10 61.08 -24.11 38.85
CA LYS A 10 60.77 -24.69 37.51
C LYS A 10 59.87 -23.78 36.67
N VAL A 11 60.20 -23.80 35.39
CA VAL A 11 59.64 -23.06 34.26
C VAL A 11 58.26 -23.61 33.88
N PHE A 12 57.31 -22.74 33.57
CA PHE A 12 56.26 -23.07 32.61
C PHE A 12 56.05 -21.88 31.66
N LYS A 13 56.56 -22.06 30.43
CA LYS A 13 56.23 -21.24 29.26
C LYS A 13 54.79 -21.56 28.85
N ARG A 14 53.95 -20.53 28.68
CA ARG A 14 52.90 -20.53 27.66
C ARG A 14 52.73 -19.11 27.13
N SER A 15 53.36 -18.87 25.98
CA SER A 15 53.02 -17.79 25.06
C SER A 15 51.65 -18.10 24.45
N PHE A 16 50.73 -17.15 24.49
CA PHE A 16 49.67 -17.00 23.50
C PHE A 16 49.17 -15.55 23.56
N VAL A 17 49.86 -14.68 22.83
CA VAL A 17 49.36 -13.34 22.50
C VAL A 17 49.10 -13.39 20.99
N TRP A 18 47.83 -13.40 20.61
CA TRP A 18 47.41 -13.09 19.25
C TRP A 18 47.10 -11.59 19.24
N GLU A 19 48.12 -10.76 19.07
CA GLU A 19 47.94 -9.36 18.69
C GLU A 19 48.01 -9.29 17.17
N ILE A 20 46.86 -9.33 16.51
CA ILE A 20 46.75 -8.73 15.18
C ILE A 20 46.47 -7.24 15.40
N GLY A 21 47.52 -6.49 15.70
CA GLY A 21 47.45 -5.03 15.63
C GLY A 21 47.45 -4.60 14.17
N HIS A 22 46.30 -4.61 13.50
CA HIS A 22 46.14 -3.78 12.30
C HIS A 22 46.05 -2.33 12.78
N THR A 23 47.20 -1.65 12.85
CA THR A 23 47.25 -0.21 13.03
C THR A 23 46.82 0.44 11.73
N TYR A 24 45.52 0.71 11.59
CA TYR A 24 45.00 1.55 10.52
C TYR A 24 45.67 2.91 10.58
N SER A 25 46.22 3.37 9.46
CA SER A 25 46.80 4.70 9.38
C SER A 25 45.72 5.76 9.60
N ARG A 26 46.08 6.96 10.09
CA ARG A 26 45.13 8.08 10.22
C ARG A 26 44.35 8.32 8.92
N ARG A 27 44.96 8.09 7.74
CA ARG A 27 44.29 8.25 6.44
C ARG A 27 43.24 7.17 6.19
N GLU A 28 43.48 5.93 6.59
CA GLU A 28 42.52 4.83 6.44
C GLU A 28 41.34 4.98 7.41
N ILE A 29 41.59 5.42 8.65
CA ILE A 29 40.51 5.74 9.59
C ILE A 29 39.67 6.91 9.06
N THR A 30 40.31 7.96 8.52
CA THR A 30 39.60 9.13 7.97
C THR A 30 38.80 8.76 6.71
N MET A 31 39.33 7.90 5.84
CA MET A 31 38.58 7.43 4.66
C MET A 31 37.43 6.48 5.05
N ALA A 32 37.62 5.63 6.05
CA ALA A 32 36.54 4.76 6.56
C ALA A 32 35.43 5.55 7.24
N THR A 33 35.75 6.58 8.04
CA THR A 33 34.73 7.45 8.66
C THR A 33 34.03 8.33 7.65
N VAL A 34 34.74 8.86 6.65
CA VAL A 34 34.13 9.61 5.54
C VAL A 34 33.24 8.70 4.68
N SER A 35 33.64 7.46 4.42
CA SER A 35 32.81 6.50 3.66
C SER A 35 31.57 6.03 4.45
N ILE A 36 31.68 5.84 5.77
CA ILE A 36 30.53 5.50 6.63
C ILE A 36 29.58 6.70 6.77
N LEU A 37 30.10 7.92 6.86
CA LEU A 37 29.27 9.15 6.89
C LEU A 37 28.61 9.42 5.53
N ILE A 38 29.24 9.08 4.41
CA ILE A 38 28.64 9.15 3.07
C ILE A 38 27.59 8.04 2.88
N CYS A 39 27.82 6.83 3.41
CA CYS A 39 26.81 5.77 3.39
C CYS A 39 25.62 6.03 4.34
N MET A 40 25.83 6.70 5.48
CA MET A 40 24.76 7.13 6.37
C MET A 40 23.98 8.35 5.84
N GLY A 41 24.61 9.17 4.98
CA GLY A 41 23.98 10.32 4.31
C GLY A 41 23.23 9.99 3.02
N LEU A 42 23.24 8.72 2.58
CA LEU A 42 22.56 8.25 1.36
C LEU A 42 21.41 7.28 1.64
N ILE A 43 21.09 7.01 2.91
CA ILE A 43 19.76 6.49 3.25
C ILE A 43 18.82 7.67 3.03
N GLY A 44 18.22 7.74 1.84
CA GLY A 44 17.21 8.72 1.53
C GLY A 44 16.09 8.60 2.55
N CYS A 45 16.07 9.50 3.53
CA CYS A 45 14.93 9.67 4.41
C CYS A 45 13.79 10.18 3.54
N THR A 46 13.02 9.26 2.96
CA THR A 46 11.73 9.60 2.39
C THR A 46 10.84 9.99 3.55
N LEU A 47 10.32 11.21 3.52
CA LEU A 47 9.37 11.65 4.55
C LEU A 47 8.03 10.97 4.27
N GLY A 48 7.46 10.35 5.31
CA GLY A 48 6.07 9.91 5.28
C GLY A 48 5.14 11.09 5.51
N LEU A 49 3.95 10.81 6.04
CA LEU A 49 2.99 11.84 6.43
C LEU A 49 3.64 12.90 7.34
N SER A 50 3.65 14.15 6.86
CA SER A 50 4.18 15.31 7.57
C SER A 50 3.21 15.81 8.66
N ALA A 51 3.69 16.72 9.51
CA ALA A 51 2.84 17.34 10.52
C ALA A 51 1.81 18.29 9.89
N GLU A 52 2.18 18.95 8.79
CA GLU A 52 1.31 19.82 8.02
C GLU A 52 0.16 19.02 7.38
N GLU A 53 0.45 17.88 6.77
CA GLU A 53 -0.58 16.97 6.23
C GLU A 53 -1.42 16.33 7.35
N ALA A 54 -0.80 15.94 8.46
CA ALA A 54 -1.53 15.42 9.62
C ALA A 54 -2.54 16.46 10.15
N ALA A 55 -2.19 17.75 10.13
CA ALA A 55 -3.09 18.83 10.54
C ALA A 55 -4.29 19.04 9.57
N LEU A 56 -4.25 18.47 8.37
CA LEU A 56 -5.37 18.50 7.42
C LEU A 56 -6.41 17.41 7.69
N PHE A 57 -6.13 16.45 8.59
CA PHE A 57 -7.16 15.52 9.03
C PHE A 57 -8.19 16.26 9.86
N GLY A 58 -9.43 16.17 9.42
CA GLY A 58 -10.54 16.85 10.05
C GLY A 58 -11.84 16.32 9.48
N ASN A 59 -12.80 16.19 10.37
CA ASN A 59 -14.19 15.91 10.04
C ASN A 59 -14.95 16.93 10.86
N ASP A 60 -15.68 17.83 10.19
CA ASP A 60 -16.36 18.94 10.86
C ASP A 60 -17.58 18.48 11.69
N GLY A 61 -17.83 17.17 11.73
CA GLY A 61 -18.93 16.56 12.43
C GLY A 61 -20.27 16.92 11.82
N SER A 62 -20.27 17.50 10.61
CA SER A 62 -21.48 17.72 9.84
C SER A 62 -22.21 16.39 9.76
N VAL A 63 -23.44 16.45 10.26
CA VAL A 63 -24.35 15.33 10.18
C VAL A 63 -24.85 15.38 8.76
N GLY A 64 -24.30 14.53 7.89
CA GLY A 64 -24.96 14.25 6.62
C GLY A 64 -26.41 13.89 6.91
N GLU A 65 -27.33 14.21 6.00
CA GLU A 65 -28.78 13.93 6.20
C GLU A 65 -29.07 12.44 6.48
N TYR A 66 -28.07 11.58 6.29
CA TYR A 66 -28.06 10.16 6.59
C TYR A 66 -28.06 9.84 8.10
N HIS A 67 -29.25 9.51 8.62
CA HIS A 67 -29.49 8.78 9.89
C HIS A 67 -28.96 9.43 11.19
N GLY A 68 -28.49 10.68 11.15
CA GLY A 68 -28.09 11.41 12.35
C GLY A 68 -26.72 11.02 12.90
N LEU A 69 -25.87 10.34 12.11
CA LEU A 69 -24.50 10.03 12.48
C LEU A 69 -23.58 11.24 12.27
N SER A 70 -22.64 11.44 13.17
CA SER A 70 -21.63 12.50 13.07
C SER A 70 -20.24 11.87 13.00
N GLY A 71 -19.48 12.27 11.99
CA GLY A 71 -18.11 11.81 11.79
C GLY A 71 -17.12 12.41 12.76
N TRP A 72 -16.01 11.70 12.98
CA TRP A 72 -14.82 12.25 13.61
C TRP A 72 -13.56 11.52 13.14
N VAL A 73 -12.46 12.26 13.10
CA VAL A 73 -11.12 11.73 12.91
C VAL A 73 -10.17 12.49 13.82
N ASN A 74 -9.20 11.78 14.38
CA ASN A 74 -8.16 12.35 15.20
C ASN A 74 -6.82 11.72 14.84
N ILE A 75 -5.80 12.56 14.70
CA ILE A 75 -4.44 12.13 14.44
C ILE A 75 -3.50 12.81 15.43
N THR A 76 -2.74 12.03 16.17
CA THR A 76 -1.87 12.52 17.24
C THR A 76 -0.45 12.02 17.07
N ASP A 77 0.52 12.87 17.35
CA ASP A 77 1.92 12.48 17.43
C ASP A 77 2.17 11.50 18.59
N ASN A 78 2.77 10.34 18.30
CA ASN A 78 3.23 9.38 19.31
C ASN A 78 4.74 9.08 19.19
N GLY A 79 5.54 10.07 18.75
CA GLY A 79 6.97 9.95 18.54
C GLY A 79 7.31 9.42 17.15
N GLU A 80 7.42 8.09 17.01
CA GLU A 80 7.81 7.44 15.75
C GLU A 80 6.64 7.23 14.77
N THR A 81 5.40 7.33 15.27
CA THR A 81 4.17 7.09 14.52
C THR A 81 3.17 8.23 14.74
N TRP A 82 2.25 8.39 13.79
CA TRP A 82 0.99 9.06 14.00
C TRP A 82 -0.04 8.05 14.51
N LYS A 83 -0.66 8.33 15.65
CA LYS A 83 -1.82 7.60 16.12
C LYS A 83 -3.06 8.17 15.44
N LEU A 84 -3.61 7.44 14.48
CA LEU A 84 -4.84 7.80 13.77
C LEU A 84 -6.02 7.01 14.35
N ALA A 85 -7.08 7.71 14.72
CA ALA A 85 -8.35 7.13 15.10
C ALA A 85 -9.52 7.79 14.37
N SER A 86 -10.54 7.02 13.98
CA SER A 86 -11.77 7.54 13.36
C SER A 86 -12.95 6.59 13.57
N ASN A 87 -14.18 7.12 13.51
CA ASN A 87 -15.39 6.31 13.40
C ASN A 87 -15.82 6.01 11.95
N GLY A 88 -15.09 6.49 10.94
CA GLY A 88 -15.34 6.16 9.53
C GLY A 88 -16.61 6.76 8.93
N VAL A 89 -17.34 7.62 9.66
CA VAL A 89 -18.53 8.32 9.14
C VAL A 89 -18.06 9.60 8.43
N PRO A 90 -18.52 9.88 7.19
CA PRO A 90 -18.12 11.06 6.44
C PRO A 90 -18.68 12.37 7.02
N ASP A 91 -18.07 13.48 6.61
CA ASP A 91 -18.50 14.88 6.82
C ASP A 91 -19.22 15.45 5.59
N HIS A 92 -19.89 14.60 4.84
CA HIS A 92 -20.68 14.99 3.67
C HIS A 92 -21.91 14.09 3.58
N ASN A 93 -22.86 14.50 2.74
CA ASN A 93 -24.02 13.67 2.43
C ASN A 93 -23.55 12.39 1.71
N THR A 94 -24.24 11.29 1.97
CA THR A 94 -24.04 10.01 1.30
C THR A 94 -25.25 9.69 0.45
N GLY A 95 -25.16 8.62 -0.35
CA GLY A 95 -26.34 8.02 -0.97
C GLY A 95 -27.35 7.51 0.07
N ASP A 96 -28.58 7.26 -0.39
CA ASP A 96 -29.66 6.65 0.39
C ASP A 96 -29.43 5.13 0.53
N PHE A 97 -28.53 4.75 1.44
CA PHE A 97 -28.31 3.35 1.81
C PHE A 97 -29.35 2.87 2.85
N PRO A 98 -29.81 1.61 2.84
CA PRO A 98 -29.53 0.59 1.86
C PRO A 98 -30.27 0.86 0.53
N ILE A 99 -29.59 0.64 -0.58
CA ILE A 99 -30.15 0.71 -1.93
C ILE A 99 -30.78 -0.65 -2.28
N ALA A 100 -32.11 -0.68 -2.35
CA ALA A 100 -32.86 -1.91 -2.61
C ALA A 100 -32.48 -2.55 -3.97
N GLY A 101 -32.07 -3.82 -3.93
CA GLY A 101 -31.70 -4.57 -5.13
C GLY A 101 -30.27 -4.35 -5.60
N SER A 102 -29.49 -3.50 -4.91
CA SER A 102 -28.08 -3.27 -5.20
C SER A 102 -27.21 -3.40 -3.96
N ASN A 103 -27.12 -2.35 -3.13
CA ASN A 103 -26.37 -2.38 -1.87
C ASN A 103 -27.32 -2.45 -0.67
N PRO A 104 -27.52 -3.63 -0.05
CA PRO A 104 -28.44 -3.79 1.07
C PRO A 104 -27.89 -3.33 2.43
N ASN A 105 -26.70 -2.71 2.47
CA ASN A 105 -26.01 -2.38 3.71
C ASN A 105 -26.32 -0.96 4.19
N GLU A 106 -26.15 -0.71 5.49
CA GLU A 106 -26.33 0.59 6.14
C GLU A 106 -24.99 1.09 6.70
N ILE A 107 -24.78 2.41 6.68
CA ILE A 107 -23.59 3.02 7.28
C ILE A 107 -23.70 2.95 8.81
N SER A 108 -22.63 2.53 9.48
CA SER A 108 -22.55 2.54 10.94
C SER A 108 -21.19 3.02 11.44
N THR A 109 -21.15 3.50 12.68
CA THR A 109 -19.89 3.95 13.30
C THR A 109 -18.92 2.78 13.49
N GLN A 110 -17.68 3.00 13.08
CA GLN A 110 -16.60 2.03 13.19
C GLN A 110 -15.64 2.38 14.33
N THR A 111 -14.62 1.55 14.53
CA THR A 111 -13.48 1.86 15.40
C THR A 111 -12.19 1.61 14.62
N HIS A 112 -11.77 2.61 13.87
CA HIS A 112 -10.49 2.61 13.18
C HIS A 112 -9.41 3.11 14.14
N GLU A 113 -8.35 2.32 14.32
CA GLU A 113 -7.16 2.70 15.08
C GLU A 113 -5.91 2.19 14.34
N TYR A 114 -5.04 3.10 13.92
CA TYR A 114 -3.82 2.78 13.20
C TYR A 114 -2.63 3.56 13.78
N ASP A 115 -1.47 2.91 13.85
CA ASP A 115 -0.19 3.56 14.15
C ASP A 115 0.56 3.71 12.81
N ILE A 116 0.52 4.91 12.23
CA ILE A 116 1.04 5.21 10.90
C ILE A 116 2.52 5.63 11.02
N PRO A 117 3.47 4.96 10.35
CA PRO A 117 4.89 5.33 10.41
C PRO A 117 5.15 6.75 9.90
N LYS A 118 5.95 7.54 10.65
CA LYS A 118 6.35 8.89 10.20
C LYS A 118 7.51 8.90 9.22
N ASN A 119 8.38 7.91 9.35
CA ASN A 119 9.61 7.78 8.55
C ASN A 119 9.61 6.43 7.81
N PRO A 120 8.61 6.17 6.94
CA PRO A 120 8.65 4.98 6.08
C PRO A 120 9.85 5.06 5.14
N THR A 121 10.47 3.92 4.88
CA THR A 121 11.52 3.82 3.86
C THR A 121 10.94 3.20 2.61
N VAL A 122 11.29 3.70 1.42
CA VAL A 122 10.93 3.02 0.17
C VAL A 122 11.61 1.64 0.15
N ALA A 123 10.79 0.59 0.16
CA ALA A 123 11.28 -0.79 0.12
C ALA A 123 11.86 -1.12 -1.25
N SER A 124 12.90 -1.96 -1.26
CA SER A 124 13.40 -2.55 -2.50
C SER A 124 12.39 -3.50 -3.15
N GLU A 125 11.53 -4.10 -2.33
CA GLU A 125 10.46 -5.00 -2.75
C GLU A 125 9.14 -4.50 -2.17
N SER A 126 8.18 -4.24 -3.05
CA SER A 126 6.85 -3.78 -2.66
C SER A 126 6.06 -4.92 -1.99
N THR A 127 5.19 -4.57 -1.05
CA THR A 127 4.34 -5.53 -0.33
C THR A 127 2.92 -5.45 -0.84
N CYS A 128 2.25 -6.60 -0.97
CA CYS A 128 0.85 -6.63 -1.39
C CYS A 128 -0.07 -5.88 -0.43
N LEU A 129 -1.22 -5.49 -0.96
CA LEU A 129 -2.33 -4.96 -0.17
C LEU A 129 -3.06 -6.10 0.54
N ALA A 130 -3.58 -5.79 1.72
CA ALA A 130 -4.62 -6.60 2.35
C ALA A 130 -5.96 -6.32 1.66
N MET A 131 -6.92 -7.25 1.81
CA MET A 131 -8.32 -6.93 1.53
C MET A 131 -8.86 -5.92 2.55
N GLY A 132 -9.75 -5.04 2.09
CA GLY A 132 -10.36 -3.99 2.92
C GLY A 132 -9.46 -2.76 3.03
N VAL A 133 -9.38 -2.18 4.23
CA VAL A 133 -8.71 -0.89 4.50
C VAL A 133 -7.21 -0.93 4.16
N ILE A 134 -6.79 -0.04 3.27
CA ILE A 134 -5.38 0.19 2.90
C ILE A 134 -4.88 1.61 3.23
N GLY A 135 -5.79 2.49 3.63
CA GLY A 135 -5.49 3.84 4.06
C GLY A 135 -6.71 4.50 4.69
N ILE A 136 -6.53 5.73 5.16
CA ILE A 136 -7.61 6.56 5.69
C ILE A 136 -7.58 7.93 4.99
N ALA A 137 -8.73 8.37 4.49
CA ALA A 137 -8.91 9.68 3.91
C ALA A 137 -8.84 10.78 4.98
N LYS A 138 -8.59 12.03 4.58
CA LYS A 138 -8.44 13.17 5.51
C LYS A 138 -9.68 13.41 6.38
N ASN A 139 -10.87 12.98 5.94
CA ASN A 139 -12.10 13.05 6.71
C ASN A 139 -12.38 11.84 7.62
N GLY A 140 -11.47 10.87 7.68
CA GLY A 140 -11.58 9.68 8.54
C GLY A 140 -12.21 8.46 7.89
N VAL A 141 -12.78 8.59 6.69
CA VAL A 141 -13.37 7.48 5.94
C VAL A 141 -12.28 6.52 5.46
N ALA A 142 -12.58 5.22 5.47
CA ALA A 142 -11.63 4.21 5.03
C ALA A 142 -11.40 4.25 3.51
N ILE A 143 -10.15 4.02 3.11
CA ILE A 143 -9.77 3.77 1.72
C ILE A 143 -9.55 2.27 1.58
N PHE A 144 -10.29 1.61 0.69
CA PHE A 144 -10.17 0.19 0.43
C PHE A 144 -9.30 -0.08 -0.80
N ASN A 145 -8.81 -1.31 -0.89
CA ASN A 145 -8.16 -1.80 -2.10
C ASN A 145 -9.16 -1.88 -3.28
N PRO A 146 -8.72 -1.97 -4.54
CA PRO A 146 -9.62 -1.82 -5.69
C PRO A 146 -10.43 -3.09 -5.99
N PHE A 147 -10.53 -4.03 -5.04
CA PHE A 147 -11.15 -5.31 -5.25
C PHE A 147 -12.41 -5.50 -4.41
N THR A 148 -13.41 -6.16 -5.00
CA THR A 148 -14.53 -6.72 -4.23
C THR A 148 -14.08 -7.91 -3.38
N LEU A 149 -14.97 -8.43 -2.53
CA LEU A 149 -14.72 -9.64 -1.77
C LEU A 149 -14.43 -10.87 -2.66
N GLU A 150 -15.01 -10.91 -3.85
CA GLU A 150 -14.81 -11.95 -4.88
C GLU A 150 -13.52 -11.75 -5.68
N GLY A 151 -12.78 -10.67 -5.43
CA GLY A 151 -11.57 -10.32 -6.18
C GLY A 151 -11.85 -9.70 -7.54
N CYS A 152 -13.07 -9.19 -7.78
CA CYS A 152 -13.41 -8.40 -8.97
C CYS A 152 -12.82 -7.00 -8.88
N ASN A 153 -12.69 -6.29 -10.00
CA ASN A 153 -12.60 -4.83 -9.93
C ASN A 153 -13.88 -4.29 -9.27
N ALA A 154 -13.74 -3.56 -8.16
CA ALA A 154 -14.89 -3.01 -7.45
C ALA A 154 -15.57 -1.87 -8.23
N VAL A 155 -14.85 -1.17 -9.10
CA VAL A 155 -15.32 0.06 -9.73
C VAL A 155 -15.95 -0.19 -11.11
N GLU A 156 -15.42 -1.14 -11.86
CA GLU A 156 -15.81 -1.37 -13.27
C GLU A 156 -15.94 -2.85 -13.63
N GLY A 157 -16.78 -3.14 -14.63
CA GLY A 157 -16.93 -4.49 -15.19
C GLY A 157 -18.03 -5.31 -14.53
N ASN A 158 -18.04 -6.63 -14.80
CA ASN A 158 -19.17 -7.51 -14.47
C ASN A 158 -19.35 -7.77 -12.96
N GLY A 159 -18.37 -7.39 -12.14
CA GLY A 159 -18.41 -7.50 -10.68
C GLY A 159 -18.31 -6.16 -9.97
N ALA A 160 -18.53 -5.05 -10.67
CA ALA A 160 -18.52 -3.73 -10.06
C ALA A 160 -19.61 -3.60 -8.99
N GLU A 161 -19.29 -2.89 -7.92
CA GLU A 161 -20.20 -2.51 -6.86
C GLU A 161 -20.90 -1.20 -7.21
N GLU A 162 -21.96 -0.88 -6.46
CA GLU A 162 -22.68 0.37 -6.62
C GLU A 162 -22.24 1.38 -5.55
N PHE A 163 -21.84 2.56 -6.04
CA PHE A 163 -21.34 3.67 -5.25
C PHE A 163 -22.35 4.83 -5.25
N ASP A 164 -22.29 5.66 -4.23
CA ASP A 164 -22.98 6.95 -4.25
C ASP A 164 -22.22 8.03 -5.04
N GLU A 165 -22.76 9.25 -5.05
CA GLU A 165 -22.17 10.39 -5.77
C GLU A 165 -20.76 10.77 -5.29
N CYS A 166 -20.40 10.35 -4.07
CA CYS A 166 -19.09 10.56 -3.47
C CYS A 166 -18.08 9.44 -3.80
N ASN A 167 -18.47 8.49 -4.66
CA ASN A 167 -17.71 7.30 -5.03
C ASN A 167 -17.41 6.37 -3.83
N ALA A 168 -18.35 6.26 -2.90
CA ALA A 168 -18.25 5.38 -1.75
C ALA A 168 -19.54 4.59 -1.50
N HIS A 169 -19.42 3.55 -0.67
CA HIS A 169 -20.54 2.73 -0.25
C HIS A 169 -20.23 2.01 1.07
N PRO A 170 -21.26 1.54 1.81
CA PRO A 170 -21.07 0.69 2.98
C PRO A 170 -20.90 -0.79 2.62
N ASP A 171 -20.02 -1.48 3.35
CA ASP A 171 -19.93 -2.94 3.35
C ASP A 171 -20.95 -3.59 4.32
N GLN A 172 -20.96 -4.93 4.40
CA GLN A 172 -21.86 -5.69 5.28
C GLN A 172 -21.68 -5.41 6.78
N MET A 173 -20.56 -4.81 7.17
CA MET A 173 -20.27 -4.38 8.54
C MET A 173 -20.61 -2.89 8.76
N GLY A 174 -21.12 -2.22 7.74
CA GLY A 174 -21.45 -0.81 7.71
C GLY A 174 -20.26 0.12 7.64
N VAL A 175 -19.11 -0.37 7.18
CA VAL A 175 -17.93 0.46 6.91
C VAL A 175 -18.19 1.23 5.63
N TYR A 176 -18.42 2.54 5.69
CA TYR A 176 -18.44 3.40 4.51
C TYR A 176 -17.01 3.64 4.02
N HIS A 177 -16.74 3.44 2.73
CA HIS A 177 -15.37 3.46 2.21
C HIS A 177 -15.28 3.81 0.73
N TYR A 178 -14.10 4.28 0.33
CA TYR A 178 -13.76 4.61 -1.06
C TYR A 178 -12.95 3.48 -1.71
N HIS A 179 -13.32 3.12 -2.93
CA HIS A 179 -12.52 2.28 -3.83
C HIS A 179 -11.80 3.08 -4.92
N MET A 180 -12.22 4.33 -5.16
CA MET A 180 -11.71 5.22 -6.20
C MET A 180 -11.70 6.68 -5.72
N VAL A 181 -11.25 7.59 -6.60
CA VAL A 181 -11.18 9.04 -6.32
C VAL A 181 -12.45 9.53 -5.59
N PRO A 182 -12.34 10.07 -4.37
CA PRO A 182 -13.50 10.45 -3.56
C PRO A 182 -14.02 11.82 -4.01
N ASN A 183 -15.08 11.87 -4.83
CA ASN A 183 -15.59 13.11 -5.43
C ASN A 183 -15.98 14.19 -4.41
N CYS A 184 -16.35 13.79 -3.19
CA CYS A 184 -16.74 14.72 -2.12
C CYS A 184 -15.55 15.19 -1.27
N ILE A 185 -14.34 14.73 -1.59
CA ILE A 185 -13.08 15.10 -0.93
C ILE A 185 -12.11 15.73 -1.93
N GLU A 186 -12.09 15.23 -3.16
CA GLU A 186 -11.33 15.81 -4.28
C GLU A 186 -11.97 17.14 -4.71
N ASP A 187 -11.17 18.21 -4.81
CA ASP A 187 -11.68 19.57 -5.07
C ASP A 187 -11.11 20.22 -6.34
N GLY A 188 -10.44 19.45 -7.19
CA GLY A 188 -9.79 19.90 -8.41
C GLY A 188 -8.54 20.74 -8.18
N THR A 189 -7.99 20.81 -6.96
CA THR A 189 -6.73 21.51 -6.70
C THR A 189 -5.51 20.66 -7.01
N ASN A 190 -4.45 21.32 -7.48
CA ASN A 190 -3.17 20.67 -7.77
C ASN A 190 -2.54 20.12 -6.49
N ASP A 191 -1.97 18.92 -6.56
CA ASP A 191 -1.33 18.27 -5.43
C ASP A 191 -2.21 18.29 -4.17
N GLN A 192 -3.51 18.07 -4.32
CA GLN A 192 -4.42 18.02 -3.18
C GLN A 192 -4.09 16.83 -2.27
N PHE A 193 -4.00 17.06 -0.97
CA PHE A 193 -3.91 15.98 0.02
C PHE A 193 -5.27 15.28 0.16
N ILE A 194 -5.29 13.95 0.01
CA ILE A 194 -6.49 13.11 0.10
C ILE A 194 -6.50 12.27 1.38
N GLY A 195 -5.35 11.76 1.82
CA GLY A 195 -5.27 10.89 3.00
C GLY A 195 -3.89 10.26 3.18
N VAL A 196 -3.84 9.16 3.91
CA VAL A 196 -2.60 8.43 4.18
C VAL A 196 -2.77 6.93 4.01
N ALA A 197 -1.79 6.29 3.38
CA ALA A 197 -1.72 4.83 3.30
C ALA A 197 -1.21 4.24 4.62
N LEU A 198 -1.58 3.00 4.93
CA LEU A 198 -1.20 2.37 6.21
C LEU A 198 0.32 2.13 6.35
N ASP A 199 1.08 2.18 5.26
CA ASP A 199 2.54 2.09 5.28
C ASP A 199 3.25 3.41 5.60
N GLY A 200 2.52 4.52 5.73
CA GLY A 200 3.04 5.81 6.19
C GLY A 200 3.17 6.89 5.12
N PHE A 201 3.02 6.55 3.83
CA PHE A 201 3.11 7.55 2.77
C PHE A 201 1.77 8.28 2.54
N PRO A 202 1.81 9.60 2.26
CA PRO A 202 0.62 10.37 1.97
C PRO A 202 0.04 10.00 0.59
N ILE A 203 -1.27 10.18 0.45
CA ILE A 203 -2.05 9.95 -0.77
C ILE A 203 -2.56 11.30 -1.28
N TYR A 204 -2.31 11.57 -2.56
CA TYR A 204 -2.63 12.83 -3.22
C TYR A 204 -3.63 12.66 -4.36
N GLY A 205 -4.34 13.75 -4.68
CA GLY A 205 -5.28 13.89 -5.78
C GLY A 205 -4.67 13.58 -7.15
N PRO A 206 -5.50 13.48 -8.21
CA PRO A 206 -5.05 13.05 -9.53
C PRO A 206 -4.30 14.15 -10.29
N LEU A 207 -4.43 15.42 -9.88
CA LEU A 207 -3.75 16.54 -10.51
C LEU A 207 -2.33 16.75 -9.92
N ASN A 208 -1.33 16.84 -10.80
CA ASN A 208 0.03 17.21 -10.40
C ASN A 208 0.18 18.72 -10.12
N SER A 209 1.38 19.16 -9.72
CA SER A 209 1.68 20.57 -9.41
C SER A 209 1.37 21.55 -10.54
N THR A 210 1.31 21.09 -11.79
CA THR A 210 1.00 21.88 -12.98
C THR A 210 -0.46 21.80 -13.43
N GLY A 211 -1.29 21.01 -12.73
CA GLY A 211 -2.70 20.79 -13.06
C GLY A 211 -2.92 19.74 -14.15
N GLN A 212 -1.91 18.94 -14.47
CA GLN A 212 -2.08 17.80 -15.37
C GLN A 212 -2.72 16.65 -14.61
N ASN A 213 -3.75 16.05 -15.20
CA ASN A 213 -4.38 14.84 -14.70
C ASN A 213 -3.48 13.64 -14.96
N LEU A 214 -3.02 12.99 -13.89
CA LEU A 214 -2.17 11.81 -13.94
C LEU A 214 -3.01 10.56 -14.19
N THR A 215 -2.40 9.62 -14.88
CA THR A 215 -2.93 8.26 -15.11
C THR A 215 -2.00 7.23 -14.51
N SER A 216 -2.43 5.97 -14.43
CA SER A 216 -1.57 4.88 -13.97
C SER A 216 -0.30 4.72 -14.80
N ALA A 217 -0.31 5.16 -16.07
CA ALA A 217 0.87 5.14 -16.94
C ALA A 217 1.96 6.16 -16.53
N ASP A 218 1.60 7.18 -15.74
CA ASP A 218 2.52 8.21 -15.26
C ASP A 218 3.16 7.85 -13.90
N LEU A 219 2.70 6.76 -13.28
CA LEU A 219 3.03 6.37 -11.91
C LEU A 219 3.83 5.06 -11.87
N ASP A 220 4.43 4.77 -10.71
CA ASP A 220 5.13 3.51 -10.49
C ASP A 220 4.18 2.31 -10.33
N GLU A 221 4.73 1.11 -10.16
CA GLU A 221 3.95 -0.12 -10.04
C GLU A 221 3.03 -0.19 -8.80
N CYS A 222 3.28 0.65 -7.78
CA CYS A 222 2.43 0.80 -6.61
C CYS A 222 1.52 2.02 -6.68
N HIS A 223 1.47 2.69 -7.83
CA HIS A 223 0.65 3.87 -8.07
C HIS A 223 1.13 5.11 -7.28
N GLY A 224 2.45 5.24 -7.12
CA GLY A 224 3.07 6.41 -6.53
C GLY A 224 4.06 7.12 -7.44
N GLU A 225 4.57 8.24 -6.95
CA GLU A 225 5.61 9.03 -7.58
C GLU A 225 6.58 9.57 -6.51
N THR A 226 7.78 9.94 -6.93
CA THR A 226 8.74 10.63 -6.06
C THR A 226 8.87 12.09 -6.49
N VAL A 227 8.47 13.01 -5.61
CA VAL A 227 8.54 14.45 -5.84
C VAL A 227 9.48 15.09 -4.82
N ASN A 228 10.53 15.75 -5.31
CA ASN A 228 11.57 16.37 -4.48
C ASN A 228 12.22 15.40 -3.46
N GLY A 229 12.32 14.12 -3.82
CA GLY A 229 12.88 13.08 -2.96
C GLY A 229 11.90 12.47 -1.95
N ASN A 230 10.64 12.91 -1.92
CA ASN A 230 9.59 12.32 -1.08
C ASN A 230 8.66 11.46 -1.93
N TYR A 231 8.45 10.23 -1.50
CA TYR A 231 7.52 9.32 -2.14
C TYR A 231 6.10 9.59 -1.66
N ARG A 232 5.13 9.56 -2.57
CA ARG A 232 3.71 9.70 -2.28
C ARG A 232 2.89 8.88 -3.25
N TYR A 233 1.72 8.42 -2.80
CA TYR A 233 0.75 7.78 -3.68
C TYR A 233 -0.12 8.82 -4.39
N ARG A 234 -0.67 8.41 -5.51
CA ARG A 234 -1.66 9.19 -6.27
C ARG A 234 -2.93 8.39 -6.40
N VAL A 235 -4.05 9.11 -6.31
CA VAL A 235 -5.30 8.61 -6.85
C VAL A 235 -5.36 8.93 -8.33
N THR A 236 -5.96 8.05 -9.13
CA THR A 236 -6.28 8.32 -10.54
C THR A 236 -7.65 7.77 -10.88
N HIS A 237 -8.18 8.13 -12.04
CA HIS A 237 -9.48 7.65 -12.52
C HIS A 237 -9.40 6.32 -13.27
N ASP A 238 -8.19 5.82 -13.51
CA ASP A 238 -7.93 4.49 -14.07
C ASP A 238 -7.42 3.52 -12.99
N TYR A 239 -7.61 2.23 -13.25
CA TYR A 239 -7.21 1.18 -12.32
C TYR A 239 -5.70 1.23 -12.03
N PRO A 240 -5.22 1.16 -10.76
CA PRO A 240 -5.95 0.68 -9.57
C PRO A 240 -6.65 1.76 -8.72
N TYR A 241 -6.82 2.98 -9.24
CA TYR A 241 -7.49 4.13 -8.62
C TYR A 241 -6.82 4.72 -7.37
N TYR A 242 -6.31 3.88 -6.46
CA TYR A 242 -5.48 4.20 -5.29
C TYR A 242 -4.15 3.44 -5.39
N LEU A 243 -3.43 3.19 -4.30
CA LEU A 243 -2.20 2.41 -4.34
C LEU A 243 -2.43 0.96 -4.81
N GLY A 244 -1.51 0.44 -5.61
CA GLY A 244 -1.49 -0.94 -6.11
C GLY A 244 -0.75 -1.91 -5.19
N CYS A 245 0.15 -1.39 -4.36
CA CYS A 245 0.91 -2.10 -3.34
C CYS A 245 1.44 -1.11 -2.32
N TYR A 246 1.89 -1.62 -1.17
CA TYR A 246 2.67 -0.83 -0.23
C TYR A 246 4.14 -0.76 -0.67
N LYS A 247 4.64 0.46 -0.81
CA LYS A 247 6.02 0.81 -1.07
C LYS A 247 6.81 1.01 0.22
N GLY A 248 6.14 1.29 1.33
CA GLY A 248 6.78 1.44 2.64
C GLY A 248 7.34 0.12 3.16
N GLY A 249 8.66 0.04 3.26
CA GLY A 249 9.38 -0.97 4.01
C GLY A 249 9.48 -0.53 5.46
N TYR A 250 8.78 -1.21 6.36
CA TYR A 250 9.00 -0.98 7.78
C TYR A 250 10.31 -1.68 8.19
N VAL A 251 11.34 -0.89 8.50
CA VAL A 251 12.51 -1.35 9.25
C VAL A 251 12.08 -1.52 10.70
N SER A 252 11.61 -2.72 11.04
CA SER A 252 11.36 -3.03 12.44
C SER A 252 12.70 -3.09 13.19
N SER A 253 12.92 -2.19 14.14
CA SER A 253 13.74 -2.53 15.30
C SER A 253 12.93 -3.35 16.33
N MET A 254 11.68 -3.71 16.01
CA MET A 254 10.90 -4.76 16.69
C MET A 254 10.07 -5.60 15.70
N GLY A 255 10.72 -6.61 15.09
CA GLY A 255 10.13 -7.78 14.40
C GLY A 255 9.18 -7.60 13.20
N GLY A 256 9.74 -7.47 11.98
CA GLY A 256 9.16 -7.80 10.67
C GLY A 256 7.82 -7.17 10.28
N PRO A 257 7.31 -7.40 9.05
CA PRO A 257 5.93 -7.13 8.72
C PRO A 257 5.09 -8.12 9.52
N ALA A 258 4.66 -7.70 10.71
CA ALA A 258 3.64 -8.42 11.44
C ALA A 258 2.42 -8.44 10.52
N MET A 259 2.05 -9.64 10.03
CA MET A 259 0.65 -9.97 9.78
C MET A 259 -0.14 -9.26 10.88
N MET A 260 -1.00 -8.31 10.49
CA MET A 260 -1.80 -7.49 11.40
C MET A 260 -2.21 -8.33 12.60
N ARG A 261 -1.54 -8.12 13.75
CA ARG A 261 -1.89 -8.83 14.97
C ARG A 261 -3.20 -8.20 15.40
N LYS A 262 -4.32 -8.79 14.98
CA LYS A 262 -5.69 -8.39 15.34
C LYS A 262 -5.72 -8.24 16.86
N LYS A 263 -5.57 -7.01 17.35
CA LYS A 263 -5.85 -6.69 18.75
C LYS A 263 -7.34 -6.99 18.88
N ARG A 264 -7.67 -8.00 19.70
CA ARG A 264 -9.04 -8.50 19.88
C ARG A 264 -10.01 -7.31 19.95
N GLN A 265 -10.79 -7.10 18.90
CA GLN A 265 -11.99 -6.26 18.96
C GLN A 265 -12.90 -6.92 20.00
N SER A 266 -13.09 -6.26 21.14
CA SER A 266 -14.09 -6.64 22.12
C SER A 266 -15.45 -6.13 21.64
N GLY A 267 -16.01 -6.81 20.65
CA GLY A 267 -17.43 -6.71 20.29
C GLY A 267 -18.22 -7.90 20.89
N PRO A 268 -19.53 -7.76 21.12
CA PRO A 268 -20.36 -8.83 21.69
C PRO A 268 -20.47 -10.05 20.74
N PRO A 269 -20.73 -11.26 21.28
CA PRO A 269 -20.61 -12.50 20.52
C PRO A 269 -21.84 -12.75 19.63
N GLY A 270 -21.69 -12.53 18.32
CA GLY A 270 -22.62 -12.98 17.28
C GLY A 270 -21.87 -13.82 16.24
N GLY A 271 -22.39 -15.00 15.92
CA GLY A 271 -21.69 -16.03 15.16
C GLY A 271 -21.27 -15.60 13.74
N GLY A 272 -19.96 -15.47 13.53
CA GLY A 272 -19.38 -15.40 12.19
C GLY A 272 -19.39 -16.79 11.51
N PRO A 273 -19.54 -16.84 10.18
CA PRO A 273 -19.46 -18.09 9.43
C PRO A 273 -18.05 -18.71 9.49
N PRO A 274 -17.92 -20.03 9.34
CA PRO A 274 -16.66 -20.74 9.51
C PRO A 274 -15.73 -20.54 8.30
N GLY A 275 -14.48 -20.16 8.60
CA GLY A 275 -13.25 -20.36 7.82
C GLY A 275 -13.34 -20.51 6.30
N GLY A 276 -13.08 -19.41 5.59
CA GLY A 276 -12.60 -19.40 4.21
C GLY A 276 -11.13 -18.93 4.16
N GLY A 277 -10.30 -19.68 3.44
CA GLY A 277 -8.92 -19.43 2.96
C GLY A 277 -8.06 -18.31 3.56
N GLY A 278 -6.82 -18.64 3.92
CA GLY A 278 -5.79 -17.65 4.30
C GLY A 278 -5.73 -16.49 3.31
N GLY A 279 -5.85 -15.26 3.82
CA GLY A 279 -6.00 -14.05 3.02
C GLY A 279 -4.91 -13.96 1.96
N GLN A 280 -5.31 -14.01 0.69
CA GLN A 280 -4.43 -13.79 -0.43
C GLN A 280 -3.95 -12.33 -0.39
N CYS A 281 -2.65 -12.17 -0.47
CA CYS A 281 -1.97 -10.89 -0.60
C CYS A 281 -2.13 -10.44 -2.07
N SER A 282 -2.83 -9.34 -2.34
CA SER A 282 -3.10 -8.87 -3.70
C SER A 282 -2.22 -7.67 -4.08
N PHE A 283 -1.39 -7.82 -5.10
CA PHE A 283 -0.98 -6.66 -5.90
C PHE A 283 -2.20 -6.22 -6.69
N ALA A 284 -2.41 -4.91 -6.82
CA ALA A 284 -3.42 -4.34 -7.69
C ALA A 284 -2.70 -3.66 -8.85
N ASN A 285 -2.37 -4.46 -9.85
CA ASN A 285 -1.84 -4.02 -11.14
C ASN A 285 -2.67 -4.59 -12.29
N GLN A 286 -2.47 -4.09 -13.50
CA GLN A 286 -3.25 -4.51 -14.67
C GLN A 286 -3.22 -6.04 -14.89
N ALA A 287 -2.10 -6.71 -14.64
CA ALA A 287 -1.99 -8.16 -14.79
C ALA A 287 -2.83 -8.93 -13.76
N THR A 288 -2.94 -8.42 -12.53
CA THR A 288 -3.82 -9.01 -11.51
C THR A 288 -5.30 -8.78 -11.83
N LEU A 289 -5.63 -7.63 -12.45
CA LEU A 289 -6.98 -7.36 -12.93
C LEU A 289 -7.40 -8.36 -14.01
N GLU A 290 -6.53 -8.62 -14.98
CA GLU A 290 -6.78 -9.62 -16.03
C GLU A 290 -6.89 -11.06 -15.50
N ALA A 291 -6.24 -11.35 -14.37
CA ALA A 291 -6.33 -12.63 -13.69
C ALA A 291 -7.56 -12.76 -12.78
N SER A 292 -8.34 -11.68 -12.59
CA SER A 292 -9.53 -11.68 -11.76
C SER A 292 -10.59 -12.65 -12.30
N PRO A 293 -11.30 -13.41 -11.44
CA PRO A 293 -12.40 -14.28 -11.86
C PRO A 293 -13.55 -13.53 -12.55
N CYS A 294 -13.58 -12.20 -12.42
CA CYS A 294 -14.63 -11.35 -12.95
C CYS A 294 -14.28 -10.71 -14.29
N TYR A 295 -13.02 -10.86 -14.74
CA TYR A 295 -12.55 -10.42 -16.07
C TYR A 295 -12.64 -11.52 -17.14
N THR A 296 -13.08 -12.73 -16.76
CA THR A 296 -13.16 -13.88 -17.66
C THR A 296 -14.56 -14.09 -18.23
N THR A 297 -15.02 -13.22 -19.13
CA THR A 297 -16.09 -13.57 -20.08
C THR A 297 -15.93 -12.80 -21.40
N ASP A 298 -15.70 -13.53 -22.50
CA ASP A 298 -16.20 -13.05 -23.78
C ASP A 298 -17.71 -13.35 -23.87
N GLY A 299 -18.42 -12.60 -24.72
CA GLY A 299 -19.88 -12.67 -24.86
C GLY A 299 -20.45 -14.00 -25.36
N ASN A 300 -19.66 -15.08 -25.38
CA ASN A 300 -20.04 -16.42 -25.80
C ASN A 300 -19.96 -17.48 -24.68
N GLY A 301 -19.60 -17.11 -23.44
CA GLY A 301 -19.73 -18.00 -22.28
C GLY A 301 -18.78 -19.20 -22.26
N ASN A 302 -17.60 -19.10 -22.88
CA ASN A 302 -16.58 -20.16 -22.80
C ASN A 302 -15.53 -19.86 -21.72
N THR A 303 -15.23 -20.85 -20.87
CA THR A 303 -14.17 -20.78 -19.87
C THR A 303 -12.86 -21.36 -20.42
N GLY A 304 -11.78 -20.58 -20.42
CA GLY A 304 -10.45 -21.07 -20.80
C GLY A 304 -9.31 -20.06 -20.62
N ASN A 305 -8.18 -20.52 -20.07
CA ASN A 305 -6.94 -19.76 -19.84
C ASN A 305 -6.50 -18.95 -21.07
N ALA A 306 -6.47 -17.62 -20.95
CA ALA A 306 -5.95 -16.70 -21.96
C ALA A 306 -4.40 -16.76 -22.14
N GLY A 307 -3.71 -17.71 -21.50
CA GLY A 307 -2.26 -17.90 -21.63
C GLY A 307 -1.80 -18.76 -22.81
N ASN A 308 -2.70 -19.43 -23.53
CA ASN A 308 -2.31 -20.41 -24.58
C ASN A 308 -2.83 -20.15 -26.00
N PHE A 309 -3.49 -19.01 -26.27
CA PHE A 309 -4.02 -18.73 -27.62
C PHE A 309 -3.26 -17.68 -28.43
N PHE A 310 -2.41 -16.86 -27.79
CA PHE A 310 -1.66 -15.80 -28.49
C PHE A 310 -0.32 -16.24 -29.06
N HIS A 311 0.23 -17.41 -28.68
CA HIS A 311 1.49 -17.90 -29.25
C HIS A 311 1.31 -18.83 -30.46
N THR A 312 0.15 -19.47 -30.62
CA THR A 312 -0.13 -20.42 -31.72
C THR A 312 -0.81 -19.78 -32.93
N THR A 313 -1.47 -18.64 -32.76
CA THR A 313 -2.19 -17.98 -33.88
C THR A 313 -1.32 -16.98 -34.65
N PHE A 314 -0.25 -16.46 -34.06
CA PHE A 314 0.68 -15.54 -34.75
C PHE A 314 1.69 -16.27 -35.64
N LEU A 315 2.03 -17.53 -35.33
CA LEU A 315 2.93 -18.34 -36.16
C LEU A 315 2.23 -19.02 -37.37
N PHE A 316 0.90 -19.13 -37.38
CA PHE A 316 0.17 -19.71 -38.52
C PHE A 316 -0.22 -18.70 -39.62
N ARG A 317 -0.27 -17.39 -39.33
CA ARG A 317 -0.60 -16.36 -40.33
C ARG A 317 0.61 -15.69 -40.99
N VAL A 318 1.81 -15.83 -40.44
CA VAL A 318 3.05 -15.40 -41.11
C VAL A 318 3.66 -16.54 -41.97
N GLY A 319 3.33 -17.81 -41.69
CA GLY A 319 3.80 -18.97 -42.46
C GLY A 319 3.04 -19.26 -43.76
N LEU A 320 1.84 -18.70 -43.99
CA LEU A 320 1.02 -19.01 -45.16
C LEU A 320 1.09 -17.97 -46.29
N VAL A 321 1.80 -16.86 -46.10
CA VAL A 321 1.94 -15.80 -47.14
C VAL A 321 3.26 -15.92 -47.92
N ILE A 322 4.21 -16.75 -47.47
CA ILE A 322 5.49 -17.00 -48.18
C ILE A 322 5.44 -18.24 -49.10
N ALA A 323 4.41 -19.08 -49.00
CA ALA A 323 4.28 -20.30 -49.82
C ALA A 323 3.53 -20.10 -51.17
N SER A 324 3.07 -18.89 -51.48
CA SER A 324 2.29 -18.61 -52.72
C SER A 324 3.04 -17.77 -53.77
N LEU A 325 4.35 -17.57 -53.62
CA LEU A 325 5.16 -16.76 -54.56
C LEU A 325 6.36 -17.51 -55.18
N THR A 326 6.42 -18.84 -55.08
CA THR A 326 7.49 -19.68 -55.68
C THR A 326 7.00 -20.73 -56.68
N PHE A 327 5.77 -20.61 -57.19
CA PHE A 327 5.27 -21.43 -58.33
C PHE A 327 4.66 -20.56 -59.44
N LEU A 328 5.45 -19.60 -59.92
CA LEU A 328 5.18 -18.88 -61.18
C LEU A 328 6.52 -18.55 -61.85
N ASN A 329 7.31 -19.59 -62.08
CA ASN A 329 8.34 -19.66 -63.11
C ASN A 329 8.90 -21.08 -63.11
N ILE A 330 8.40 -21.92 -64.01
CA ILE A 330 9.11 -22.93 -64.82
C ILE A 330 8.04 -23.60 -65.71
N ASN A 331 8.24 -23.43 -67.02
CA ASN A 331 7.54 -23.96 -68.21
C ASN A 331 6.15 -23.41 -68.54
#